data_AF-A0A2W5ZBC7-F1
#
_entry.id   AF-A0A2W5ZBC7-F1
#
_cell.length_a   1.000
_cell.length_b   1.000
_cell.length_c   1.000
_cell.angle_alpha   90.00
_cell.angle_beta   90.00
_cell.angle_gamma   90.00
#
_symmetry.space_group_name_H-M   'P 1'
#
loop_
_entity.id
_entity.type
_entity.pdbx_description
1 polymer ?
#
loop_
_entity_poly.entity_id
_entity_poly.type
_entity_poly.pdbx_seq_one_letter_code
_entity_poly.pdbx_strand_id
1 'polypeptide(L)'
;MPRLSAREITSIETSYTSELGTFSWAWVVRADGEVQYRLSHVDGRRERNPWQSVCRLTAIERRAIGSDQARATDLLIRLAREHGHFPVDKRR
;
A
#
# COMPACT_ATOMS: atom_id res chain seq x y z
N MET A 1 8.11 -11.60 21.65
CA MET A 1 8.22 -12.39 20.41
C MET A 1 8.15 -11.43 19.24
N PRO A 2 9.18 -11.31 18.38
CA PRO A 2 9.05 -10.54 17.16
C PRO A 2 8.00 -11.25 16.31
N ARG A 3 6.84 -10.63 16.09
CA ARG A 3 5.88 -11.12 15.10
C ARG A 3 6.60 -11.04 13.76
N LEU A 4 7.00 -12.18 13.22
CA LEU A 4 7.43 -12.27 11.83
C LEU A 4 6.33 -11.59 11.00
N SER A 5 6.67 -10.50 10.31
CA SER A 5 5.70 -9.80 9.47
C SER A 5 5.18 -10.79 8.44
N ALA A 6 3.86 -10.92 8.33
CA ALA A 6 3.25 -11.83 7.37
C ALA A 6 3.78 -11.56 5.96
N ARG A 7 3.87 -12.61 5.14
CA ARG A 7 4.34 -12.53 3.75
C ARG A 7 3.52 -11.49 2.98
N GLU A 8 4.18 -10.64 2.21
CA GLU A 8 3.51 -9.71 1.30
C GLU A 8 2.86 -10.49 0.14
N ILE A 9 1.60 -10.17 -0.18
CA ILE A 9 0.92 -10.69 -1.37
C ILE A 9 1.25 -9.79 -2.56
N THR A 10 1.06 -8.48 -2.40
CA THR A 10 1.41 -7.48 -3.41
C THR A 10 1.65 -6.12 -2.74
N SER A 11 2.26 -5.22 -3.49
CA SER A 11 2.46 -3.83 -3.11
C SER A 11 2.28 -2.89 -4.29
N ILE A 12 1.94 -1.64 -4.01
CA ILE A 12 1.95 -0.55 -4.99
C ILE A 12 2.68 0.66 -4.42
N GLU A 13 3.07 1.58 -5.30
CA GLU A 13 3.55 2.90 -4.93
C GLU A 13 2.64 3.98 -5.51
N THR A 14 2.36 4.99 -4.71
CA THR A 14 1.55 6.16 -5.08
C THR A 14 2.39 7.40 -4.85
N SER A 15 2.24 8.44 -5.68
CA SER A 15 2.94 9.70 -5.50
C SER A 15 2.02 10.89 -5.68
N TYR A 16 2.30 11.96 -4.95
CA TYR A 16 1.60 13.22 -5.06
C TYR A 16 2.61 14.36 -5.01
N THR A 17 2.52 15.28 -5.96
CA THR A 17 3.36 16.49 -5.99
C THR A 17 2.50 17.70 -5.65
N SER A 18 2.95 18.49 -4.69
CA SER A 18 2.37 19.77 -4.30
C SER A 18 3.44 20.85 -4.23
N GLU A 19 3.05 22.07 -3.87
CA GLU A 19 3.99 23.17 -3.59
C GLU A 19 4.98 22.85 -2.44
N LEU A 20 4.63 21.87 -1.58
CA LEU A 20 5.46 21.44 -0.46
C LEU A 20 6.50 20.38 -0.85
N GLY A 21 6.40 19.80 -2.05
CA GLY A 21 7.29 18.75 -2.53
C GLY A 21 6.58 17.55 -3.15
N THR A 22 7.35 16.54 -3.52
CA THR A 22 6.86 15.25 -4.00
C THR A 22 6.88 14.23 -2.87
N PHE A 23 5.71 13.68 -2.56
CA PHE A 23 5.52 12.67 -1.54
C PHE A 23 5.21 11.33 -2.21
N SER A 24 5.86 10.26 -1.75
CA SER A 24 5.60 8.90 -2.23
C SER A 24 5.21 8.00 -1.06
N TRP A 25 4.19 7.17 -1.26
CA TRP A 25 3.73 6.18 -0.29
C TRP A 25 3.84 4.79 -0.86
N ALA A 26 4.34 3.87 -0.04
CA ALA A 26 4.27 2.44 -0.30
C ALA A 26 3.02 1.87 0.37
N TRP A 27 2.30 1.02 -0.35
CA TRP A 27 1.12 0.30 0.12
C TRP A 27 1.34 -1.20 -0.02
N VAL A 28 0.85 -1.98 0.94
CA VAL A 28 1.03 -3.43 0.95
C VAL A 28 -0.21 -4.12 1.50
N VAL A 29 -0.53 -5.28 0.93
CA VAL A 29 -1.46 -6.26 1.52
C VAL A 29 -0.70 -7.54 1.82
N ARG A 30 -0.87 -8.06 3.03
CA ARG A 30 -0.17 -9.25 3.53
C ARG A 30 -1.08 -10.48 3.59
N ALA A 31 -0.46 -11.65 3.66
CA ALA A 31 -1.12 -12.95 3.69
C ALA A 31 -2.04 -13.15 4.91
N ASP A 32 -1.82 -12.42 6.00
CA ASP A 32 -2.71 -12.43 7.17
C ASP A 32 -3.94 -11.52 7.01
N GLY A 33 -3.99 -10.74 5.94
CA GLY A 33 -5.05 -9.79 5.59
C GLY A 33 -4.82 -8.37 6.06
N GLU A 34 -3.68 -8.04 6.69
CA GLU A 34 -3.37 -6.66 7.03
C GLU A 34 -3.08 -5.85 5.77
N VAL A 35 -3.76 -4.72 5.62
CA VAL A 35 -3.48 -3.69 4.62
C VAL A 35 -2.83 -2.51 5.31
N GLN A 36 -1.66 -2.10 4.83
CA GLN A 36 -0.87 -1.03 5.43
C GLN A 36 -0.29 -0.09 4.38
N TYR A 37 0.00 1.14 4.80
CA TYR A 37 0.81 2.07 4.02
C TYR A 37 1.86 2.77 4.87
N ARG A 38 2.83 3.41 4.21
CA ARG A 38 3.75 4.37 4.84
C ARG A 38 4.19 5.41 3.83
N LEU A 39 4.54 6.60 4.31
CA LEU A 39 5.32 7.56 3.53
C LEU A 39 6.72 6.99 3.32
N SER A 40 7.04 6.62 2.09
CA SER A 40 8.29 5.95 1.69
C SER A 40 9.35 6.93 1.21
N HIS A 41 8.96 8.03 0.56
CA HIS A 41 9.88 9.06 0.11
C HIS A 41 9.29 10.47 0.24
N VAL A 42 10.17 11.45 0.46
CA VAL A 42 9.91 12.90 0.34
C VAL A 42 10.98 13.47 -0.57
N ASP A 43 10.58 14.12 -1.67
CA ASP A 43 11.45 14.66 -2.72
C ASP A 43 12.48 13.65 -3.22
N GLY A 44 12.04 12.40 -3.40
CA GLY A 44 12.88 11.27 -3.83
C GLY A 44 13.84 10.74 -2.75
N ARG A 45 13.89 11.34 -1.56
CA ARG A 45 14.68 10.86 -0.42
C ARG A 45 13.89 9.84 0.37
N ARG A 46 14.54 8.73 0.70
CA ARG A 46 13.90 7.60 1.39
C ARG A 46 13.64 7.91 2.86
N GLU A 47 12.41 7.69 3.27
CA GLU A 47 11.95 7.79 4.65
C GLU A 47 11.91 6.41 5.33
N ARG A 48 12.10 6.40 6.66
CA ARG A 48 12.02 5.20 7.51
C ARG A 48 10.76 5.19 8.39
N ASN A 49 9.68 5.75 7.87
CA ASN A 49 8.42 5.81 8.60
C ASN A 49 7.87 4.40 8.89
N PRO A 50 7.21 4.22 10.05
CA PRO A 50 6.55 2.97 10.38
C PRO A 50 5.36 2.73 9.43
N TRP A 51 5.01 1.45 9.26
CA TRP A 51 3.78 1.08 8.57
C TRP A 51 2.56 1.44 9.43
N GLN A 52 1.57 2.06 8.80
CA GLN A 52 0.28 2.37 9.39
C GLN A 52 -0.75 1.36 8.91
N SER A 53 -1.52 0.76 9.83
CA SER A 53 -2.63 -0.12 9.47
C SER A 53 -3.83 0.69 8.98
N VAL A 54 -4.39 0.26 7.85
CA VAL A 54 -5.58 0.85 7.23
C VAL A 54 -6.80 0.05 7.64
N CYS A 55 -6.76 -1.24 7.35
CA CYS A 55 -7.81 -2.19 7.67
C CYS A 55 -7.25 -3.61 7.69
N ARG A 56 -8.09 -4.54 8.14
CA ARG A 56 -7.83 -5.95 8.09
C ARG A 56 -8.93 -6.64 7.30
N LEU A 57 -8.53 -7.39 6.28
CA LEU A 57 -9.45 -8.15 5.46
C LEU A 57 -10.14 -9.26 6.25
N THR A 58 -11.44 -9.39 6.04
CA THR A 58 -12.24 -10.50 6.54
C THR A 58 -11.78 -11.83 5.95
N ALA A 59 -12.18 -12.95 6.54
CA ALA A 59 -11.87 -14.27 5.99
C ALA A 59 -12.43 -14.45 4.55
N ILE A 60 -13.55 -13.81 4.23
CA ILE A 60 -14.18 -13.88 2.91
C ILE A 60 -13.35 -13.08 1.89
N GLU A 61 -13.00 -11.84 2.20
CA GLU A 61 -12.17 -11.00 1.32
C GLU A 61 -10.79 -11.62 1.10
N ARG A 62 -10.16 -12.16 2.16
CA ARG A 62 -8.88 -12.87 2.03
C ARG A 62 -8.97 -14.07 1.10
N ARG A 63 -10.07 -14.84 1.15
CA ARG A 63 -10.30 -15.96 0.21
C ARG A 63 -10.56 -15.49 -1.21
N ALA A 64 -11.31 -14.40 -1.36
CA ALA A 64 -11.62 -13.81 -2.67
C ALA A 64 -10.39 -13.21 -3.36
N ILE A 65 -9.43 -12.70 -2.59
CA ILE A 65 -8.12 -12.27 -3.07
C ILE A 65 -7.20 -13.47 -3.28
N GLY A 66 -7.08 -14.39 -2.33
CA GLY A 66 -6.28 -15.61 -2.47
C GLY A 66 -4.87 -15.34 -3.02
N SER A 67 -4.58 -15.89 -4.20
CA SER A 67 -3.36 -15.65 -4.99
C SER A 67 -3.56 -14.71 -6.18
N ASP A 68 -4.73 -14.09 -6.32
CA ASP A 68 -5.06 -13.14 -7.38
C ASP A 68 -4.42 -11.79 -7.08
N GLN A 69 -3.24 -11.59 -7.66
CA GLN A 69 -2.47 -10.36 -7.53
C GLN A 69 -3.16 -9.14 -8.14
N ALA A 70 -4.01 -9.33 -9.17
CA ALA A 70 -4.73 -8.23 -9.80
C ALA A 70 -5.79 -7.67 -8.85
N ARG A 71 -6.62 -8.54 -8.25
CA ARG A 71 -7.60 -8.14 -7.23
C ARG A 71 -6.95 -7.46 -6.02
N ALA A 72 -5.81 -7.98 -5.58
CA ALA A 72 -5.04 -7.40 -4.49
C ALA A 72 -4.54 -5.99 -4.85
N THR A 73 -4.11 -5.79 -6.09
CA THR A 73 -3.64 -4.49 -6.61
C THR A 73 -4.79 -3.50 -6.73
N ASP A 74 -5.94 -3.92 -7.26
CA ASP A 74 -7.14 -3.08 -7.38
C ASP A 74 -7.65 -2.61 -6.01
N LEU A 75 -7.62 -3.49 -5.01
CA LEU A 75 -7.91 -3.12 -3.63
C LEU A 75 -6.98 -2.03 -3.13
N LEU A 76 -5.66 -2.18 -3.32
CA LEU A 76 -4.70 -1.17 -2.88
C LEU A 76 -4.90 0.16 -3.61
N ILE A 77 -5.19 0.15 -4.91
CA ILE A 77 -5.46 1.37 -5.69
C ILE A 77 -6.71 2.08 -5.15
N ARG A 78 -7.79 1.35 -4.87
CA ARG A 78 -9.01 1.92 -4.31
C ARG A 78 -8.75 2.58 -2.96
N LEU A 79 -8.10 1.86 -2.04
CA LEU A 79 -7.80 2.37 -0.70
C LEU A 79 -6.83 3.55 -0.75
N ALA A 80 -5.82 3.51 -1.62
CA ALA A 80 -4.91 4.63 -1.80
C ALA A 80 -5.67 5.90 -2.22
N ARG A 81 -6.60 5.79 -3.17
CA ARG A 81 -7.44 6.92 -3.61
C ARG A 81 -8.34 7.46 -2.50
N GLU A 82 -8.92 6.59 -1.68
CA GLU A 82 -9.70 7.00 -0.50
C GLU A 82 -8.87 7.82 0.50
N HIS A 83 -7.57 7.58 0.55
CA HIS A 83 -6.60 8.34 1.34
C HIS A 83 -5.99 9.54 0.59
N GLY A 84 -6.48 9.88 -0.62
CA GLY A 84 -5.93 10.96 -1.44
C GLY A 84 -4.58 10.66 -2.08
N HIS A 85 -4.15 9.39 -2.07
CA HIS A 85 -2.90 8.94 -2.66
C HIS A 85 -3.17 8.30 -4.03
N PHE A 86 -2.66 8.92 -5.09
CA PHE A 86 -2.91 8.45 -6.45
C PHE A 86 -1.75 7.59 -6.95
N PRO A 87 -2.02 6.41 -7.56
CA PRO A 87 -0.97 5.59 -8.16
C PRO A 87 -0.15 6.39 -9.15
N VAL A 88 1.15 6.15 -9.17
CA VAL A 88 2.03 6.74 -10.18
C VAL A 88 1.60 6.22 -11.55
N ASP A 89 1.09 7.10 -12.41
CA ASP A 89 0.81 6.72 -13.79
C ASP A 89 2.15 6.51 -14.50
N LYS A 90 2.50 5.24 -14.79
CA LYS A 90 3.73 4.90 -15.51
C LYS A 90 3.66 5.20 -17.01
N ARG A 91 2.60 5.86 -17.49
CA ARG A 91 2.48 6.31 -18.88
C ARG A 91 3.17 7.67 -19.05
N ARG A 92 4.49 7.64 -19.24
CA ARG A 92 5.25 8.73 -19.86
C ARG A 92 6.22 8.16 -20.87
#